data_AF-A0A1M5UU73-F1
#
_entry.id   AF-A0A1M5UU73-F1
#
_cell.length_a   1.000
_cell.length_b   1.000
_cell.length_c   1.000
_cell.angle_alpha   90.00
_cell.angle_beta   90.00
_cell.angle_gamma   90.00
#
_symmetry.space_group_name_H-M   'P 1'
#
loop_
_entity.id
_entity.type
_entity.pdbx_description
1 polymer ?
#
loop_
_entity_poly.entity_id
_entity_poly.type
_entity_poly.pdbx_seq_one_letter_code
_entity_poly.pdbx_strand_id
1 'polypeptide(L)'
;MKAGSSNDPFSDDDQDEQHEDEPTEAIDDDVAEVAEPVSESPETQDDVVDERDTSSGSRLDQYPYKLRRDSVKDERDMVQLYVQDSTERRSAARKAEFEEEHEVDIYLTDWREAAFLAGVEDREIVGVLREWGYDI
;
A
#
# COMPACT_ATOMS: atom_id res chain seq x y z
N MET A 1 13.45 53.61 -6.83
CA MET A 1 13.37 52.76 -8.02
C MET A 1 14.79 52.31 -8.35
N LYS A 2 15.12 51.04 -8.10
CA LYS A 2 16.46 50.47 -8.32
C LYS A 2 16.31 49.30 -9.30
N ALA A 3 17.22 49.27 -10.26
CA ALA A 3 17.14 48.56 -11.52
C ALA A 3 17.02 47.04 -11.41
N GLY A 4 16.16 46.51 -12.28
CA GLY A 4 16.31 45.30 -13.12
C GLY A 4 17.31 44.24 -12.68
N SER A 5 16.75 43.11 -12.26
CA SER A 5 17.36 41.79 -12.39
C SER A 5 17.58 41.49 -13.88
N SER A 6 18.84 41.34 -14.30
CA SER A 6 19.19 40.77 -15.61
C SER A 6 20.55 40.10 -15.49
N ASN A 7 20.54 38.84 -15.10
CA ASN A 7 21.59 37.90 -15.44
C ASN A 7 20.93 36.52 -15.59
N ASP A 8 20.12 36.39 -16.63
CA ASP A 8 19.62 35.11 -17.11
C ASP A 8 20.70 34.46 -17.99
N PRO A 9 21.27 33.31 -17.58
CA PRO A 9 22.33 32.63 -18.32
C PRO A 9 21.82 31.77 -19.49
N PHE A 10 20.53 31.85 -19.85
CA PHE A 10 19.90 31.05 -20.91
C PHE A 10 19.47 31.85 -22.15
N SER A 11 19.88 33.12 -22.29
CA SER A 11 19.75 33.81 -23.58
C SER A 11 20.78 33.26 -24.57
N ASP A 12 20.44 32.13 -25.17
CA ASP A 12 20.99 31.69 -26.46
C ASP A 12 20.33 32.55 -27.54
N ASP A 13 21.15 33.39 -28.16
CA ASP A 13 20.84 34.15 -29.35
C ASP A 13 21.08 33.22 -30.54
N ASP A 14 20.01 32.67 -31.10
CA ASP A 14 20.04 32.11 -32.45
C ASP A 14 18.85 32.66 -33.23
N GLN A 15 19.18 33.67 -34.04
CA GLN A 15 18.40 34.17 -35.16
C GLN A 15 18.33 33.08 -36.23
N ASP A 16 17.14 32.74 -36.73
CA ASP A 16 17.00 32.45 -38.16
C ASP A 16 15.54 32.53 -38.64
N GLU A 17 15.43 32.98 -39.88
CA GLU A 17 14.27 33.57 -40.54
C GLU A 17 13.36 32.56 -41.28
N GLN A 18 12.10 32.97 -41.47
CA GLN A 18 11.17 32.66 -42.59
C GLN A 18 10.62 31.21 -42.77
N HIS A 19 9.27 31.07 -42.77
CA HIS A 19 8.46 30.72 -43.96
C HIS A 19 6.95 30.52 -43.63
N GLU A 20 6.12 30.81 -44.63
CA GLU A 20 4.66 30.93 -44.66
C GLU A 20 3.90 29.59 -44.90
N ASP A 21 2.61 29.58 -44.54
CA ASP A 21 1.45 28.77 -45.02
C ASP A 21 1.39 27.22 -44.88
N GLU A 22 0.48 26.69 -44.03
CA GLU A 22 -0.85 26.11 -44.36
C GLU A 22 -1.42 25.28 -43.17
N PRO A 23 -2.76 25.09 -43.05
CA PRO A 23 -3.41 24.41 -41.91
C PRO A 23 -3.84 22.98 -42.24
N THR A 24 -3.63 21.98 -41.36
CA THR A 24 -4.47 20.75 -41.36
C THR A 24 -4.41 19.98 -40.03
N GLU A 25 -5.59 19.81 -39.42
CA GLU A 25 -6.12 18.69 -38.61
C GLU A 25 -5.16 17.89 -37.70
N ALA A 26 -5.25 18.06 -36.38
CA ALA A 26 -6.16 17.34 -35.46
C ALA A 26 -5.65 15.97 -35.02
N ILE A 27 -5.15 15.87 -33.78
CA ILE A 27 -5.44 14.78 -32.86
C ILE A 27 -5.54 15.39 -31.44
N ASP A 28 -6.76 15.28 -30.91
CA ASP A 28 -7.19 15.50 -29.54
C ASP A 28 -6.56 14.41 -28.64
N ASP A 29 -5.90 14.80 -27.56
CA ASP A 29 -5.84 13.96 -26.36
C ASP A 29 -5.72 14.87 -25.12
N ASP A 30 -6.88 15.07 -24.54
CA ASP A 30 -7.18 15.66 -23.24
C ASP A 30 -6.37 14.93 -22.14
N VAL A 31 -5.25 15.50 -21.69
CA VAL A 31 -4.64 15.08 -20.43
C VAL A 31 -5.12 16.00 -19.33
N ALA A 32 -6.22 15.55 -18.74
CA ALA A 32 -6.80 16.02 -17.51
C ALA A 32 -5.77 16.23 -16.39
N GLU A 33 -5.93 17.37 -15.74
CA GLU A 33 -5.41 17.77 -14.44
C GLU A 33 -5.46 16.62 -13.41
N VAL A 34 -4.30 16.07 -13.04
CA VAL A 34 -4.18 15.18 -11.88
C VAL A 34 -3.69 16.01 -10.70
N ALA A 35 -4.66 16.39 -9.86
CA ALA A 35 -4.44 16.94 -8.54
C ALA A 35 -3.66 15.95 -7.66
N GLU A 36 -2.58 16.41 -7.03
CA GLU A 36 -1.86 15.67 -6.00
C GLU A 36 -2.70 15.62 -4.71
N PRO A 37 -2.98 14.45 -4.10
CA PRO A 37 -3.47 14.44 -2.73
C PRO A 37 -2.30 14.64 -1.77
N VAL A 38 -2.36 15.75 -1.03
CA VAL A 38 -1.59 16.02 0.19
C VAL A 38 -1.73 14.82 1.14
N SER A 39 -0.60 14.18 1.42
CA SER A 39 -0.50 13.11 2.42
C SER A 39 -0.52 13.75 3.81
N GLU A 40 -1.71 13.87 4.39
CA GLU A 40 -1.89 14.17 5.82
C GLU A 40 -1.72 12.86 6.60
N SER A 41 -0.60 12.73 7.32
CA SER A 41 -0.39 11.66 8.32
C SER A 41 -1.45 11.78 9.42
N PRO A 42 -2.24 10.74 9.72
CA PRO A 42 -3.00 10.74 10.96
C PRO A 42 -2.04 10.50 12.14
N GLU A 43 -2.04 11.45 13.07
CA GLU A 43 -1.42 11.33 14.37
C GLU A 43 -1.98 10.10 15.10
N THR A 44 -1.10 9.18 15.48
CA THR A 44 -1.39 8.01 16.31
C THR A 44 -1.95 8.46 17.66
N GLN A 45 -3.25 8.30 17.86
CA GLN A 45 -3.86 8.30 19.19
C GLN A 45 -3.59 6.94 19.84
N ASP A 46 -2.81 7.00 20.91
CA ASP A 46 -2.46 5.90 21.81
C ASP A 46 -3.71 5.58 22.66
N ASP A 47 -4.55 4.66 22.17
CA ASP A 47 -5.65 4.10 22.96
C ASP A 47 -5.09 3.04 23.91
N VAL A 48 -4.94 3.44 25.18
CA VAL A 48 -4.61 2.56 26.29
C VAL A 48 -5.80 1.62 26.54
N VAL A 49 -5.74 0.41 25.97
CA VAL A 49 -6.70 -0.66 26.29
C VAL A 49 -6.30 -1.34 27.59
N ASP A 50 -7.14 -1.08 28.59
CA ASP A 50 -7.28 -1.69 29.92
C ASP A 50 -6.96 -3.21 29.91
N GLU A 51 -5.84 -3.59 30.52
CA GLU A 51 -5.46 -4.98 30.80
C GLU A 51 -6.47 -5.61 31.78
N ARG A 52 -7.53 -6.22 31.25
CA ARG A 52 -8.40 -7.12 32.00
C ARG A 52 -8.11 -8.57 31.66
N ASP A 53 -7.30 -9.14 32.54
CA ASP A 53 -7.13 -10.55 32.84
C ASP A 53 -8.45 -11.34 32.66
N THR A 54 -8.52 -12.18 31.63
CA THR A 54 -9.42 -13.35 31.65
C THR A 54 -8.65 -14.59 31.26
N SER A 55 -8.24 -15.31 32.29
CA SER A 55 -7.87 -16.73 32.27
C SER A 55 -9.06 -17.60 31.81
N SER A 56 -9.40 -17.50 30.52
CA SER A 56 -10.39 -18.31 29.79
C SER A 56 -9.71 -19.22 28.74
N GLY A 57 -8.47 -19.64 29.00
CA GLY A 57 -7.62 -20.39 28.06
C GLY A 57 -7.92 -21.89 27.96
N SER A 58 -9.15 -22.30 27.61
CA SER A 58 -9.39 -23.72 27.29
C SER A 58 -10.43 -23.97 26.20
N ARG A 59 -11.32 -23.01 25.92
CA ARG A 59 -12.28 -23.10 24.80
C ARG A 59 -11.92 -22.21 23.61
N LEU A 60 -11.16 -21.14 23.82
CA LEU A 60 -10.79 -20.20 22.74
C LEU A 60 -9.78 -20.81 21.77
N ASP A 61 -8.87 -21.67 22.24
CA ASP A 61 -7.89 -22.39 21.41
C ASP A 61 -8.54 -23.42 20.46
N GLN A 62 -9.84 -23.68 20.59
CA GLN A 62 -10.58 -24.58 19.71
C GLN A 62 -11.10 -23.87 18.46
N TYR A 63 -11.17 -22.54 18.48
CA TYR A 63 -11.63 -21.76 17.35
C TYR A 63 -10.45 -21.33 16.47
N PRO A 64 -10.61 -21.30 15.13
CA PRO A 64 -9.64 -20.73 14.21
C PRO A 64 -9.20 -19.31 14.61
N TYR A 65 -7.96 -18.94 14.29
CA TYR A 65 -7.34 -17.69 14.73
C TYR A 65 -8.18 -16.43 14.48
N LYS A 66 -8.75 -16.30 13.28
CA LYS A 66 -9.56 -15.16 12.88
C LYS A 66 -10.78 -14.95 13.77
N LEU A 67 -11.32 -16.03 14.36
CA LEU A 67 -12.53 -15.99 15.20
C LEU A 67 -12.25 -15.74 16.68
N ARG A 68 -11.01 -15.97 17.15
CA ARG A 68 -10.64 -15.78 18.56
C ARG A 68 -10.17 -14.36 18.91
N ARG A 69 -9.80 -13.56 17.91
CA ARG A 69 -9.30 -12.19 18.09
C ARG A 69 -10.38 -11.16 17.80
N ASP A 70 -10.35 -10.04 18.52
CA ASP A 70 -11.19 -8.86 18.28
C ASP A 70 -10.56 -7.94 17.22
N SER A 71 -9.23 -7.91 17.12
CA SER A 71 -8.46 -7.14 16.14
C SER A 71 -7.34 -7.96 15.51
N VAL A 72 -6.84 -7.52 14.34
CA VAL A 72 -5.70 -8.16 13.67
C VAL A 72 -4.40 -8.11 14.49
N LYS A 73 -4.31 -7.20 15.47
CA LYS A 73 -3.12 -6.98 16.29
C LYS A 73 -3.13 -7.78 17.59
N ASP A 74 -4.25 -8.40 17.93
CA ASP A 74 -4.36 -9.09 19.22
C ASP A 74 -3.38 -10.25 19.28
N GLU A 75 -2.83 -10.47 20.48
CA GLU A 75 -1.87 -11.53 20.77
C GLU A 75 -0.58 -11.44 19.93
N ARG A 76 -0.24 -10.25 19.41
CA ARG A 76 0.97 -9.99 18.63
C ARG A 76 1.80 -8.85 19.21
N ASP A 77 3.11 -9.03 19.20
CA ASP A 77 4.07 -7.94 19.39
C ASP A 77 4.30 -7.19 18.07
N MET A 78 4.44 -5.86 18.14
CA MET A 78 4.75 -5.05 16.96
C MET A 78 6.22 -5.26 16.54
N VAL A 79 6.43 -5.74 15.31
CA VAL A 79 7.76 -5.89 14.71
C VAL A 79 7.86 -5.07 13.43
N GLN A 80 8.88 -4.22 13.33
CA GLN A 80 9.16 -3.43 12.13
C GLN A 80 9.98 -4.27 11.13
N LEU A 81 9.40 -4.51 9.95
CA LEU A 81 10.09 -5.11 8.81
C LEU A 81 10.21 -4.07 7.69
N TYR A 82 11.43 -3.82 7.22
CA TYR A 82 11.68 -3.00 6.04
C TYR A 82 11.86 -3.89 4.82
N VAL A 83 11.11 -3.62 3.76
CA VAL A 83 11.22 -4.32 2.47
C VAL A 83 11.55 -3.32 1.37
N GLN A 84 12.04 -3.82 0.24
CA GLN A 84 12.19 -2.97 -0.95
C GLN A 84 10.81 -2.57 -1.50
N ASP A 85 10.72 -1.37 -2.07
CA ASP A 85 9.50 -0.83 -2.69
C ASP A 85 8.91 -1.79 -3.76
N SER A 86 9.76 -2.39 -4.59
CA SER A 86 9.33 -3.37 -5.59
C SER A 86 8.67 -4.60 -4.97
N THR A 87 9.16 -5.04 -3.80
CA THR A 87 8.59 -6.16 -3.05
C THR A 87 7.25 -5.78 -2.43
N GLU A 88 7.11 -4.59 -1.87
CA GLU A 88 5.84 -4.11 -1.31
C GLU A 88 4.77 -4.01 -2.40
N ARG A 89 5.07 -3.37 -3.53
CA ARG A 89 4.13 -3.25 -4.66
C ARG A 89 3.70 -4.61 -5.19
N ARG A 90 4.65 -5.54 -5.35
CA ARG A 90 4.32 -6.90 -5.82
C ARG A 90 3.49 -7.68 -4.80
N SER A 91 3.76 -7.50 -3.50
CA SER A 91 2.97 -8.14 -2.44
C SER A 91 1.55 -7.60 -2.39
N ALA A 92 1.36 -6.28 -2.53
CA ALA A 92 0.05 -5.65 -2.57
C ALA A 92 -0.76 -6.09 -3.80
N ALA A 93 -0.15 -6.11 -4.99
CA ALA A 93 -0.79 -6.60 -6.21
C ALA A 93 -1.20 -8.08 -6.06
N ARG A 94 -0.30 -8.93 -5.55
CA ARG A 94 -0.60 -10.34 -5.36
C ARG A 94 -1.71 -10.60 -4.33
N LYS A 95 -1.77 -9.79 -3.28
CA LYS A 95 -2.87 -9.82 -2.30
C LYS A 95 -4.21 -9.51 -2.99
N ALA A 96 -4.27 -8.43 -3.76
CA ALA A 96 -5.49 -8.01 -4.45
C ALA A 96 -5.98 -9.08 -5.44
N GLU A 97 -5.08 -9.65 -6.25
CA GLU A 97 -5.41 -10.78 -7.14
C GLU A 97 -5.96 -11.99 -6.37
N PHE A 98 -5.35 -12.30 -5.21
CA PHE A 98 -5.76 -13.43 -4.38
C PHE A 98 -7.14 -13.21 -3.75
N GLU A 99 -7.42 -12.00 -3.25
CA GLU A 99 -8.72 -11.63 -2.70
C GLU A 99 -9.83 -11.68 -3.76
N GLU A 100 -9.53 -11.26 -4.99
CA GLU A 100 -10.44 -11.37 -6.13
C GLU A 100 -10.69 -12.83 -6.52
N GLU A 101 -9.64 -13.65 -6.60
CA GLU A 101 -9.72 -15.07 -6.98
C GLU A 101 -10.56 -15.89 -5.99
N HIS A 102 -10.47 -15.58 -4.69
CA HIS A 102 -11.13 -16.34 -3.62
C HIS A 102 -12.35 -15.64 -3.01
N GLU A 103 -12.74 -14.45 -3.49
CA GLU A 103 -13.85 -13.65 -2.96
C GLU A 103 -13.76 -13.39 -1.44
N VAL A 104 -12.54 -13.15 -0.93
CA VAL A 104 -12.27 -12.90 0.50
C VAL A 104 -11.61 -11.56 0.75
N ASP A 105 -11.79 -11.03 1.97
CA ASP A 105 -11.00 -9.93 2.51
C ASP A 105 -10.02 -10.45 3.56
N ILE A 106 -8.74 -10.13 3.37
CA ILE A 106 -7.60 -10.54 4.18
C ILE A 106 -6.94 -9.30 4.75
N TYR A 107 -6.74 -9.27 6.07
CA TYR A 107 -5.99 -8.19 6.68
C TYR A 107 -4.54 -8.18 6.19
N LEU A 108 -3.99 -6.99 5.91
CA LEU A 108 -2.62 -6.84 5.41
C LEU A 108 -1.57 -7.49 6.34
N THR A 109 -1.75 -7.39 7.66
CA THR A 109 -0.85 -8.02 8.64
C THR A 109 -0.87 -9.55 8.49
N ASP A 110 -2.04 -10.14 8.28
CA ASP A 110 -2.16 -11.58 8.09
C ASP A 110 -1.57 -12.03 6.77
N TRP A 111 -1.84 -11.31 5.68
CA TRP A 111 -1.23 -11.58 4.39
C TRP A 111 0.30 -11.58 4.49
N ARG A 112 0.88 -10.57 5.14
CA ARG A 112 2.32 -10.44 5.32
C ARG A 112 2.91 -11.58 6.15
N GLU A 113 2.29 -11.92 7.27
CA GLU A 113 2.77 -13.00 8.12
C GLU A 113 2.58 -14.37 7.47
N ALA A 114 1.43 -14.62 6.81
CA ALA A 114 1.20 -15.86 6.08
C ALA A 114 2.21 -16.04 4.93
N ALA A 115 2.52 -14.98 4.19
CA ALA A 115 3.56 -15.01 3.16
C ALA A 115 4.95 -15.28 3.74
N PHE A 116 5.25 -14.70 4.90
CA PHE A 116 6.52 -14.93 5.60
C PHE A 116 6.64 -16.39 6.10
N LEU A 117 5.62 -16.90 6.79
CA LEU A 117 5.57 -18.28 7.30
C LEU A 117 5.62 -19.30 6.16
N ALA A 118 4.84 -19.08 5.10
CA ALA A 118 4.86 -19.91 3.89
C ALA A 118 6.29 -20.06 3.34
N GLY A 119 7.04 -18.95 3.25
CA GLY A 119 8.43 -18.98 2.79
C GLY A 119 9.41 -19.65 3.76
N VAL A 120 9.24 -19.46 5.08
CA VAL A 120 10.13 -20.05 6.10
C VAL A 120 9.90 -21.54 6.28
N GLU A 121 8.66 -21.99 6.16
CA GLU A 121 8.25 -23.37 6.44
C GLU A 121 8.03 -24.22 5.17
N ASP A 122 8.32 -23.67 3.99
CA ASP A 122 8.08 -24.31 2.68
C ASP A 122 6.62 -24.77 2.51
N ARG A 123 5.68 -23.89 2.90
CA ARG A 123 4.23 -24.13 2.84
C ARG A 123 3.55 -23.17 1.86
N GLU A 124 2.33 -23.50 1.45
CA GLU A 124 1.50 -22.60 0.64
C GLU A 124 0.79 -21.57 1.54
N ILE A 125 0.67 -20.33 1.06
CA ILE A 125 -0.03 -19.24 1.77
C ILE A 125 -1.49 -19.62 2.06
N VAL A 126 -2.16 -20.29 1.11
CA VAL A 126 -3.54 -20.80 1.25
C VAL A 126 -3.67 -21.71 2.46
N GLY A 127 -2.68 -22.59 2.69
CA GLY A 127 -2.68 -23.50 3.84
C GLY A 127 -2.67 -22.74 5.16
N VAL A 128 -1.79 -21.74 5.28
CA VAL A 128 -1.66 -20.92 6.49
C VAL A 128 -2.94 -20.11 6.74
N LEU A 129 -3.47 -19.45 5.72
CA LEU A 129 -4.69 -18.64 5.86
C LEU A 129 -5.93 -19.50 6.17
N ARG A 130 -6.04 -20.70 5.60
CA ARG A 130 -7.13 -21.63 5.94
C ARG A 130 -7.01 -22.14 7.37
N GLU A 131 -5.80 -22.43 7.85
CA GLU A 131 -5.54 -22.75 9.27
C GLU A 131 -5.98 -21.61 10.21
N TRP A 132 -5.87 -20.36 9.75
CA TRP A 132 -6.34 -19.19 10.51
C TRP A 132 -7.84 -18.95 10.43
N GLY A 133 -8.57 -19.67 9.58
CA GLY A 133 -10.02 -19.57 9.44
C GLY A 133 -10.50 -18.60 8.36
N TYR A 134 -9.65 -18.28 7.37
CA TYR A 134 -10.14 -17.71 6.12
C TYR A 134 -10.84 -18.80 5.30
N ASP A 135 -11.98 -18.45 4.71
CA ASP A 135 -12.78 -19.34 3.86
C ASP A 135 -12.33 -19.19 2.41
N ILE A 136 -11.25 -19.91 2.07
CA ILE A 136 -10.53 -19.88 0.78
C ILE A 136 -10.30 -21.28 0.23
#